data_AF-A0A167CBY9-F1
#
_entry.id   AF-A0A167CBY9-F1
#
_cell.length_a   1.000
_cell.length_b   1.000
_cell.length_c   1.000
_cell.angle_alpha   90.00
_cell.angle_beta   90.00
_cell.angle_gamma   90.00
#
_symmetry.space_group_name_H-M   'P 1'
#
loop_
_entity.id
_entity.type
_entity.pdbx_description
1 polymer ?
#
loop_
_entity_poly.entity_id
_entity_poly.type
_entity_poly.pdbx_seq_one_letter_code
_entity_poly.pdbx_strand_id
1 'polypeptide(L)'
;MFSCWTFWLENVGDMSTGSKQYGVTPPISTALATPAERTLNEQLIAELKAQGSFESEEETKKRVQVLALLQELTQEFVRIVSLRKNMSEGMARDAGGKIFTYGSYRLGVYGPGSDIDTLVVVPKHVSRDDFFKVFDELLRKRPELEEIASVPDAFVPIIKLKLSGISIDLICARLDIPQVPLNLTLEDKSLLKNIDEKDLRALNGTRVTDEILRLVPQPVVFKHALRAIKLWAQRRAIYANVFGFPGGVAWAMLVARICQLYPNAVSATIVGKFFNILTKWNWPQPVLLKPIEDGPLQVRVWNPRVYPQDKGHRMPIITPAYPSMCATHNITASTQKIIMQELTRGGLTVDEIVVGKKKWKDFFTRHTFFHQYKYYLSIVAATKGTDEDHLKWSGLVESKLRLLVQKLEVLDTIEIAHPYTKTFEKSHVCSTHEEAIRIADGEIIPPVAATATTTVADGEAKTEGEGKPDGEDATNKTTVHTTTLYIGLEIKLDGANKRLDIQWPCQEFFETCKNWTLYNEEINSIFIKNVKG
;
A
#
# COMPACT_ATOMS: atom_id res chain seq x y z
N MET A 1 4.99 2.52 39.20
CA MET A 1 4.30 1.37 39.85
C MET A 1 3.51 0.66 38.76
N PHE A 2 3.85 -0.60 38.50
CA PHE A 2 3.40 -1.43 37.39
C PHE A 2 1.89 -1.74 37.45
N SER A 3 1.17 -1.64 36.31
CA SER A 3 0.10 -2.58 35.88
C SER A 3 -0.70 -2.00 34.70
N CYS A 4 -0.41 -2.46 33.49
CA CYS A 4 -1.41 -2.60 32.40
C CYS A 4 -0.85 -3.49 31.27
N TRP A 5 -0.24 -4.61 31.65
CA TRP A 5 0.21 -5.67 30.75
C TRP A 5 -0.29 -6.98 31.34
N THR A 6 -1.59 -7.23 31.24
CA THR A 6 -2.22 -8.53 31.55
C THR A 6 -3.67 -8.45 31.12
N PHE A 7 -3.93 -8.75 29.84
CA PHE A 7 -5.27 -9.12 29.38
C PHE A 7 -5.16 -10.08 28.19
N TRP A 8 -4.40 -11.15 28.38
CA TRP A 8 -4.37 -12.34 27.51
C TRP A 8 -3.80 -13.50 28.31
N LEU A 9 -4.60 -14.06 29.22
CA LEU A 9 -4.38 -15.39 29.83
C LEU A 9 -5.61 -15.72 30.66
N GLU A 10 -6.64 -16.28 30.05
CA GLU A 10 -7.64 -17.13 30.72
C GLU A 10 -8.55 -17.76 29.67
N ASN A 11 -8.19 -18.99 29.26
CA ASN A 11 -9.09 -20.07 28.88
C ASN A 11 -8.23 -21.30 28.54
N VAL A 12 -7.69 -21.93 29.58
CA VAL A 12 -7.20 -23.32 29.49
C VAL A 12 -8.37 -24.20 29.92
N GLY A 13 -9.25 -24.49 28.96
CA GLY A 13 -10.33 -25.44 29.08
C GLY A 13 -10.21 -26.47 27.96
N ASP A 14 -9.94 -27.71 28.38
CA ASP A 14 -10.02 -28.98 27.64
C ASP A 14 -8.97 -29.27 26.54
N MET A 15 -7.92 -30.01 26.93
CA MET A 15 -6.99 -30.66 26.00
C MET A 15 -7.65 -31.88 25.37
N SER A 16 -8.38 -31.66 24.27
CA SER A 16 -8.55 -32.71 23.26
C SER A 16 -7.35 -32.69 22.30
N THR A 17 -6.68 -33.84 22.17
CA THR A 17 -5.48 -34.05 21.37
C THR A 17 -5.79 -34.00 19.87
N GLY A 18 -5.82 -32.78 19.31
CA GLY A 18 -5.78 -32.54 17.87
C GLY A 18 -4.93 -31.30 17.59
N SER A 19 -3.74 -31.47 17.02
CA SER A 19 -2.91 -30.32 16.60
C SER A 19 -3.71 -29.46 15.64
N LYS A 20 -3.98 -28.19 16.00
CA LYS A 20 -4.69 -27.24 15.13
C LYS A 20 -3.98 -27.13 13.79
N GLN A 21 -4.67 -27.55 12.73
CA GLN A 21 -4.18 -27.47 11.36
C GLN A 21 -4.27 -26.01 10.87
N TYR A 22 -3.17 -25.50 10.32
CA TYR A 22 -3.12 -24.17 9.71
C TYR A 22 -2.92 -24.31 8.19
N GLY A 23 -3.68 -23.54 7.41
CA GLY A 23 -3.58 -23.56 5.96
C GLY A 23 -4.35 -24.68 5.27
N VAL A 24 -4.30 -24.68 3.93
CA VAL A 24 -5.01 -25.63 3.07
C VAL A 24 -4.26 -26.96 2.82
N THR A 25 -3.05 -27.10 3.36
CA THR A 25 -2.24 -28.33 3.28
C THR A 25 -1.55 -28.60 4.61
N PRO A 26 -1.19 -29.87 4.92
CA PRO A 26 -0.33 -30.19 6.06
C PRO A 26 0.99 -29.38 6.06
N PRO A 27 1.62 -29.17 7.23
CA PRO A 27 2.93 -28.55 7.32
C PRO A 27 3.99 -29.39 6.60
N ILE A 28 4.99 -28.73 6.01
CA ILE A 28 6.14 -29.42 5.39
C ILE A 28 7.10 -29.94 6.48
N SER A 29 7.27 -29.17 7.55
CA SER A 29 8.08 -29.58 8.70
C SER A 29 7.55 -28.95 9.98
N THR A 30 7.51 -29.75 11.04
CA THR A 30 7.18 -29.33 12.41
C THR A 30 8.42 -29.26 13.30
N ALA A 31 9.62 -29.35 12.73
CA ALA A 31 10.88 -29.28 13.49
C ALA A 31 11.01 -27.95 14.26
N LEU A 32 11.53 -28.05 15.48
CA LEU A 32 11.89 -26.88 16.28
C LEU A 32 13.18 -26.24 15.74
N ALA A 33 13.32 -24.94 15.93
CA ALA A 33 14.53 -24.22 15.55
C ALA A 33 15.76 -24.68 16.35
N THR A 34 16.84 -24.96 15.61
CA THR A 34 18.16 -25.29 16.14
C THR A 34 18.85 -24.08 16.79
N PRO A 35 19.89 -24.27 17.61
CA PRO A 35 20.65 -23.16 18.19
C PRO A 35 21.22 -22.20 17.13
N ALA A 36 21.76 -22.73 16.02
CA ALA A 36 22.31 -21.93 14.94
C ALA A 36 21.24 -21.05 14.26
N GLU A 37 20.05 -21.59 14.02
CA GLU A 37 18.93 -20.82 13.46
C GLU A 37 18.45 -19.71 14.42
N ARG A 38 18.49 -19.94 15.74
CA ARG A 38 18.16 -18.91 16.73
C ARG A 38 19.18 -17.78 16.71
N THR A 39 20.48 -18.09 16.61
CA THR A 39 21.52 -17.07 16.44
C THR A 39 21.34 -16.26 15.16
N LEU A 40 21.03 -16.91 14.03
CA LEU A 40 20.72 -16.21 12.78
C LEU A 40 19.48 -15.31 12.91
N ASN A 41 18.48 -15.75 13.67
CA ASN A 41 17.27 -14.96 13.96
C ASN A 41 17.57 -13.74 14.84
N GLU A 42 18.42 -13.85 15.85
CA GLU A 42 18.87 -12.72 16.65
C GLU A 42 19.60 -11.68 15.79
N GLN A 43 20.48 -12.13 14.89
CA GLN A 43 21.17 -11.26 13.94
C GLN A 43 20.20 -10.56 12.98
N LEU A 44 19.18 -11.27 12.49
CA LEU A 44 18.13 -10.68 11.65
C LEU A 44 17.40 -9.55 12.39
N ILE A 45 16.98 -9.80 13.64
CA ILE A 45 16.26 -8.80 14.45
C ILE A 45 17.15 -7.60 14.75
N ALA A 46 18.43 -7.83 15.06
CA ALA A 46 19.40 -6.75 15.29
C ALA A 46 19.58 -5.87 14.03
N GLU A 47 19.69 -6.48 12.85
CA GLU A 47 19.79 -5.74 11.59
C GLU A 47 18.50 -4.97 11.29
N LEU A 48 17.32 -5.56 11.51
CA LEU A 48 16.04 -4.85 11.34
C LEU A 48 15.94 -3.60 12.24
N LYS A 49 16.46 -3.67 13.47
CA LYS A 49 16.57 -2.49 14.35
C LYS A 49 17.54 -1.46 13.79
N ALA A 50 18.71 -1.88 13.34
CA ALA A 50 19.72 -1.01 12.74
C ALA A 50 19.22 -0.29 11.47
N GLN A 51 18.31 -0.92 10.72
CA GLN A 51 17.68 -0.35 9.52
C GLN A 51 16.44 0.51 9.84
N GLY A 52 16.15 0.80 11.12
CA GLY A 52 15.02 1.64 11.52
C GLY A 52 13.65 1.00 11.29
N SER A 53 13.55 -0.33 11.25
CA SER A 53 12.26 -1.00 11.00
C SER A 53 11.27 -0.82 12.15
N PHE A 54 11.75 -0.68 13.39
CA PHE A 54 10.91 -0.57 14.58
C PHE A 54 10.75 0.89 14.98
N GLU A 55 9.51 1.29 15.22
CA GLU A 55 9.17 2.62 15.73
C GLU A 55 9.56 2.76 17.22
N SER A 56 9.84 3.99 17.65
CA SER A 56 10.08 4.31 19.05
C SER A 56 8.81 4.14 19.90
N GLU A 57 8.97 3.90 21.20
CA GLU A 57 7.82 3.79 22.12
C GLU A 57 7.02 5.11 22.21
N GLU A 58 7.69 6.26 22.10
CA GLU A 58 7.06 7.58 22.15
C GLU A 58 6.15 7.82 20.95
N GLU A 59 6.63 7.53 19.74
CA GLU A 59 5.81 7.63 18.54
C GLU A 59 4.64 6.63 18.57
N THR A 60 4.86 5.41 19.07
CA THR A 60 3.76 4.44 19.23
C THR A 60 2.69 4.94 20.19
N LYS A 61 3.08 5.59 21.32
CA LYS A 61 2.11 6.24 22.23
C LYS A 61 1.35 7.37 21.54
N LYS A 62 2.03 8.17 20.73
CA LYS A 62 1.39 9.25 19.94
C LYS A 62 0.33 8.70 18.98
N ARG A 63 0.62 7.59 18.29
CA ARG A 63 -0.37 6.89 17.44
C ARG A 63 -1.60 6.42 18.21
N VAL A 64 -1.40 5.90 19.42
CA VAL A 64 -2.52 5.48 20.29
C VAL A 64 -3.39 6.68 20.70
N GLN A 65 -2.78 7.81 21.04
CA GLN A 65 -3.51 9.05 21.37
C GLN A 65 -4.33 9.56 20.19
N VAL A 66 -3.73 9.59 19.00
CA VAL A 66 -4.41 9.97 17.76
C VAL A 66 -5.60 9.06 17.45
N LEU A 67 -5.46 7.74 17.64
CA LEU A 67 -6.57 6.80 17.46
C LEU A 67 -7.69 6.98 18.49
N ALA A 68 -7.35 7.32 19.74
CA ALA A 68 -8.35 7.64 20.76
C ALA A 68 -9.15 8.88 20.37
N LEU A 69 -8.48 9.95 19.92
CA LEU A 69 -9.13 11.16 19.39
C LEU A 69 -10.04 10.84 18.19
N LEU A 70 -9.57 10.05 17.23
CA LEU A 70 -10.39 9.65 16.07
C LEU A 70 -11.63 8.83 16.47
N GLN A 71 -11.53 8.00 17.51
CA GLN A 71 -12.66 7.25 18.04
C GLN A 71 -13.70 8.18 18.68
N GLU A 72 -13.27 9.20 19.43
CA GLU A 72 -14.15 10.22 19.99
C GLU A 72 -14.86 11.02 18.88
N LEU A 73 -14.09 11.49 17.89
CA LEU A 73 -14.63 12.22 16.74
C LEU A 73 -15.61 11.37 15.93
N THR A 74 -15.38 10.07 15.82
CA THR A 74 -16.29 9.13 15.15
C THR A 74 -17.63 9.03 15.88
N GLN A 75 -17.62 8.93 17.20
CA GLN A 75 -18.87 8.89 17.98
C GLN A 75 -19.62 10.22 17.90
N GLU A 76 -18.91 11.34 17.97
CA GLU A 76 -19.51 12.67 17.83
C GLU A 76 -20.10 12.89 16.44
N PHE A 77 -19.41 12.43 15.39
CA PHE A 77 -19.91 12.43 14.02
C PHE A 77 -21.24 11.68 13.91
N VAL A 78 -21.30 10.43 14.39
CA VAL A 78 -22.53 9.62 14.33
C VAL A 78 -23.64 10.28 15.15
N ARG A 79 -23.33 10.85 16.33
CA ARG A 79 -24.30 11.56 17.18
C ARG A 79 -24.89 12.78 16.45
N ILE A 80 -24.05 13.64 15.85
CA ILE A 80 -24.50 14.83 15.09
C ILE A 80 -25.43 14.44 13.95
N VAL A 81 -25.05 13.43 13.15
CA VAL A 81 -25.88 12.96 12.03
C VAL A 81 -27.20 12.39 12.54
N SER A 82 -27.18 11.63 13.64
CA SER A 82 -28.38 11.07 14.26
C SER A 82 -29.36 12.15 14.71
N LEU A 83 -28.86 13.21 15.36
CA LEU A 83 -29.69 14.36 15.77
C LEU A 83 -30.26 15.13 14.58
N ARG A 84 -29.48 15.35 13.51
CA ARG A 84 -29.97 15.96 12.26
C ARG A 84 -31.08 15.13 11.60
N LYS A 85 -31.17 13.84 11.91
CA LYS A 85 -32.23 12.93 11.45
C LYS A 85 -33.34 12.76 12.49
N ASN A 86 -33.49 13.73 13.41
CA ASN A 86 -34.56 13.83 14.41
C ASN A 86 -34.59 12.67 15.42
N MET A 87 -33.46 12.00 15.65
CA MET A 87 -33.35 11.03 16.75
C MET A 87 -33.22 11.76 18.10
N SER A 88 -33.70 11.16 19.19
CA SER A 88 -33.47 11.71 20.53
C SER A 88 -31.99 11.62 20.94
N GLU A 89 -31.56 12.41 21.91
CA GLU A 89 -30.17 12.38 22.40
C GLU A 89 -29.73 10.98 22.86
N GLY A 90 -30.63 10.25 23.53
CA GLY A 90 -30.38 8.87 23.94
C GLY A 90 -30.17 7.94 22.74
N MET A 91 -31.05 8.00 21.74
CA MET A 91 -30.91 7.22 20.50
C MET A 91 -29.68 7.60 19.69
N ALA A 92 -29.33 8.90 19.65
CA ALA A 92 -28.16 9.41 18.95
C ALA A 92 -26.85 8.94 19.59
N ARG A 93 -26.80 8.88 20.92
CA ARG A 93 -25.66 8.29 21.65
C ARG A 93 -25.58 6.78 21.44
N ASP A 94 -26.71 6.08 21.54
CA ASP A 94 -26.76 4.63 21.42
C ASP A 94 -26.50 4.14 19.98
N ALA A 95 -26.62 5.01 18.98
CA ALA A 95 -26.21 4.74 17.60
C ALA A 95 -24.71 4.39 17.49
N GLY A 96 -23.88 4.91 18.41
CA GLY A 96 -22.49 4.50 18.57
C GLY A 96 -21.56 5.01 17.46
N GLY A 97 -20.81 4.11 16.83
CA GLY A 97 -19.75 4.41 15.87
C GLY A 97 -18.40 3.94 16.38
N LYS A 98 -17.63 3.29 15.51
CA LYS A 98 -16.37 2.67 15.90
C LYS A 98 -15.32 2.77 14.81
N ILE A 99 -14.07 3.04 15.21
CA ILE A 99 -12.93 2.90 14.32
C ILE A 99 -12.30 1.51 14.43
N PHE A 100 -11.75 1.03 13.32
CA PHE A 100 -10.91 -0.15 13.25
C PHE A 100 -9.64 0.21 12.50
N THR A 101 -8.49 -0.30 12.96
CA THR A 101 -7.26 -0.21 12.17
C THR A 101 -7.13 -1.43 11.28
N TYR A 102 -6.50 -1.26 10.13
CA TYR A 102 -6.13 -2.38 9.26
C TYR A 102 -4.69 -2.20 8.76
N GLY A 103 -4.33 -2.96 7.73
CA GLY A 103 -3.03 -2.80 7.07
C GLY A 103 -1.83 -3.04 8.00
N SER A 104 -0.76 -2.28 7.76
CA SER A 104 0.54 -2.54 8.40
C SER A 104 0.57 -2.23 9.90
N TYR A 105 -0.19 -1.20 10.32
CA TYR A 105 -0.32 -0.82 11.72
C TYR A 105 -0.99 -1.93 12.52
N ARG A 106 -2.16 -2.40 12.08
CA ARG A 106 -2.89 -3.49 12.73
C ARG A 106 -2.13 -4.81 12.74
N LEU A 107 -1.39 -5.12 11.68
CA LEU A 107 -0.50 -6.30 11.64
C LEU A 107 0.69 -6.18 12.60
N GLY A 108 1.00 -4.98 13.12
CA GLY A 108 2.16 -4.73 13.99
C GLY A 108 3.50 -4.74 13.25
N VAL A 109 3.48 -4.46 11.94
CA VAL A 109 4.67 -4.45 11.05
C VAL A 109 4.91 -3.10 10.39
N TYR A 110 4.35 -2.03 10.97
CA TYR A 110 4.60 -0.63 10.61
C TYR A 110 5.97 -0.17 11.13
N GLY A 111 6.55 0.83 10.49
CA GLY A 111 7.78 1.50 10.92
C GLY A 111 7.59 3.01 11.06
N PRO A 112 8.66 3.75 11.42
CA PRO A 112 8.65 5.21 11.41
C PRO A 112 8.14 5.76 10.07
N GLY A 113 7.31 6.80 10.13
CA GLY A 113 6.71 7.41 8.94
C GLY A 113 5.64 6.56 8.21
N SER A 114 5.30 5.36 8.70
CA SER A 114 4.16 4.62 8.15
C SER A 114 2.84 5.32 8.47
N ASP A 115 1.90 5.26 7.55
CA ASP A 115 0.51 5.69 7.70
C ASP A 115 -0.27 4.78 8.68
N ILE A 116 -1.40 5.29 9.17
CA ILE A 116 -2.41 4.49 9.88
C ILE A 116 -3.66 4.36 9.01
N ASP A 117 -3.76 3.20 8.36
CA ASP A 117 -4.97 2.68 7.75
C ASP A 117 -6.12 2.55 8.77
N THR A 118 -7.13 3.41 8.66
CA THR A 118 -8.24 3.51 9.62
C THR A 118 -9.61 3.44 8.94
N LEU A 119 -10.43 2.49 9.37
CA LEU A 119 -11.81 2.30 8.93
C LEU A 119 -12.78 2.86 9.98
N VAL A 120 -13.62 3.79 9.57
CA VAL A 120 -14.76 4.30 10.34
C VAL A 120 -16.00 3.48 10.02
N VAL A 121 -16.57 2.81 11.01
CA VAL A 121 -17.79 2.01 10.86
C VAL A 121 -18.98 2.74 11.48
N VAL A 122 -20.02 2.93 10.68
CA VAL A 122 -21.19 3.74 11.04
C VAL A 122 -22.51 2.97 10.86
N PRO A 123 -23.57 3.32 11.62
CA PRO A 123 -24.87 2.68 11.51
C PRO A 123 -25.60 3.07 10.22
N LYS A 124 -26.66 2.32 9.90
CA LYS A 124 -27.37 2.36 8.60
C LYS A 124 -27.90 3.72 8.18
N HIS A 125 -28.19 4.61 9.13
CA HIS A 125 -28.71 5.94 8.86
C HIS A 125 -27.61 6.97 8.58
N VAL A 126 -26.32 6.66 8.76
CA VAL A 126 -25.22 7.58 8.45
C VAL A 126 -24.69 7.27 7.05
N SER A 127 -24.73 8.25 6.15
CA SER A 127 -24.34 8.06 4.75
C SER A 127 -22.87 8.38 4.50
N ARG A 128 -22.36 7.98 3.32
CA ARG A 128 -21.02 8.37 2.88
C ARG A 128 -20.91 9.87 2.62
N ASP A 129 -21.98 10.52 2.19
CA ASP A 129 -22.02 11.98 2.04
C ASP A 129 -21.90 12.67 3.40
N ASP A 130 -22.49 12.09 4.45
CA ASP A 130 -22.32 12.60 5.81
C ASP A 130 -20.85 12.49 6.26
N PHE A 131 -20.14 11.43 5.85
CA PHE A 131 -18.69 11.28 6.12
C PHE A 131 -17.85 12.37 5.43
N PHE A 132 -18.08 12.65 4.14
CA PHE A 132 -17.33 13.70 3.43
C PHE A 132 -17.76 15.14 3.74
N LYS A 133 -18.89 15.33 4.44
CA LYS A 133 -19.36 16.66 4.86
C LYS A 133 -19.15 16.88 6.36
N VAL A 134 -19.85 16.11 7.19
CA VAL A 134 -19.88 16.31 8.64
C VAL A 134 -18.57 15.87 9.29
N PHE A 135 -18.06 14.68 8.95
CA PHE A 135 -16.81 14.21 9.56
C PHE A 135 -15.60 15.00 9.06
N ASP A 136 -15.55 15.32 7.77
CA ASP A 136 -14.56 16.24 7.19
C ASP A 136 -14.55 17.62 7.91
N GLU A 137 -15.72 18.25 8.10
CA GLU A 137 -15.84 19.50 8.85
C GLU A 137 -15.38 19.37 10.32
N LEU A 138 -15.67 18.24 10.97
CA LEU A 138 -15.21 18.00 12.35
C LEU A 138 -13.69 17.87 12.43
N LEU A 139 -13.08 17.18 11.46
CA LEU A 139 -11.62 17.06 11.35
C LEU A 139 -10.98 18.43 11.11
N ARG A 140 -11.54 19.26 10.23
CA ARG A 140 -11.03 20.63 9.94
C ARG A 140 -11.06 21.58 11.13
N LYS A 141 -11.92 21.33 12.13
CA LYS A 141 -12.00 22.14 13.36
C LYS A 141 -10.94 21.76 14.38
N ARG A 142 -10.14 20.71 14.14
CA ARG A 142 -9.13 20.23 15.08
C ARG A 142 -7.84 21.05 14.98
N PRO A 143 -7.32 21.59 16.10
CA PRO A 143 -6.01 22.25 16.09
C PRO A 143 -4.86 21.29 15.77
N GLU A 144 -5.08 19.98 15.94
CA GLU A 144 -4.09 18.95 15.63
C GLU A 144 -3.95 18.64 14.14
N LEU A 145 -4.85 19.17 13.29
CA LEU A 145 -4.87 18.89 11.85
C LEU A 145 -3.84 19.75 11.12
N GLU A 146 -2.97 19.11 10.36
CA GLU A 146 -1.95 19.77 9.53
C GLU A 146 -2.33 19.77 8.05
N GLU A 147 -2.78 18.62 7.55
CA GLU A 147 -3.08 18.40 6.13
C GLU A 147 -4.37 17.58 6.01
N ILE A 148 -5.19 17.84 5.00
CA ILE A 148 -6.39 17.05 4.68
C ILE A 148 -6.68 17.08 3.18
N ALA A 149 -6.91 15.91 2.60
CA ALA A 149 -7.28 15.72 1.20
C ALA A 149 -8.40 14.68 1.09
N SER A 150 -9.56 15.10 0.61
CA SER A 150 -10.77 14.26 0.51
C SER A 150 -10.98 13.80 -0.92
N VAL A 151 -11.06 12.48 -1.12
CA VAL A 151 -11.14 11.85 -2.45
C VAL A 151 -12.39 10.94 -2.52
N PRO A 152 -13.58 11.51 -2.74
CA PRO A 152 -14.84 10.77 -2.72
C PRO A 152 -15.01 9.81 -3.92
N ASP A 153 -14.35 10.10 -5.03
CA ASP A 153 -14.47 9.36 -6.29
C ASP A 153 -13.45 8.23 -6.44
N ALA A 154 -12.62 8.00 -5.43
CA ALA A 154 -11.68 6.88 -5.42
C ALA A 154 -12.39 5.51 -5.44
N PHE A 155 -11.66 4.47 -5.84
CA PHE A 155 -12.16 3.09 -5.88
C PHE A 155 -12.70 2.63 -4.51
N VAL A 156 -12.01 3.05 -3.44
CA VAL A 156 -12.50 3.09 -2.07
C VAL A 156 -12.42 4.56 -1.64
N PRO A 157 -13.56 5.25 -1.46
CA PRO A 157 -13.57 6.65 -1.05
C PRO A 157 -12.82 6.87 0.26
N ILE A 158 -11.97 7.89 0.29
CA ILE A 158 -10.98 8.08 1.35
C ILE A 158 -10.79 9.56 1.70
N ILE A 159 -10.55 9.84 2.98
CA ILE A 159 -10.01 11.11 3.47
C ILE A 159 -8.58 10.82 3.94
N LYS A 160 -7.60 11.42 3.28
CA LYS A 160 -6.19 11.39 3.72
C LYS A 160 -5.93 12.60 4.58
N LEU A 161 -5.29 12.43 5.71
CA LEU A 161 -4.95 13.56 6.57
C LEU A 161 -3.67 13.33 7.36
N LYS A 162 -3.13 14.42 7.88
CA LYS A 162 -2.02 14.41 8.82
C LYS A 162 -2.48 15.05 10.12
N LEU A 163 -2.54 14.24 11.18
CA LEU A 163 -2.98 14.66 12.51
C LEU A 163 -1.82 14.50 13.48
N SER A 164 -1.39 15.60 14.12
CA SER A 164 -0.22 15.59 15.01
C SER A 164 1.00 14.92 14.37
N GLY A 165 1.33 15.26 13.13
CA GLY A 165 2.46 14.72 12.38
C GLY A 165 2.33 13.26 11.94
N ILE A 166 1.18 12.60 12.16
CA ILE A 166 0.93 11.21 11.75
C ILE A 166 -0.01 11.22 10.55
N SER A 167 0.42 10.59 9.45
CA SER A 167 -0.42 10.36 8.27
C SER A 167 -1.47 9.28 8.54
N ILE A 168 -2.72 9.54 8.17
CA ILE A 168 -3.89 8.69 8.42
C ILE A 168 -4.72 8.62 7.15
N ASP A 169 -5.04 7.39 6.77
CA ASP A 169 -5.89 7.07 5.65
C ASP A 169 -7.25 6.62 6.21
N LEU A 170 -8.27 7.49 6.12
CA LEU A 170 -9.61 7.26 6.66
C LEU A 170 -10.58 6.83 5.57
N ILE A 171 -11.10 5.63 5.70
CA ILE A 171 -12.20 5.10 4.87
C ILE A 171 -13.44 4.89 5.74
N CYS A 172 -14.62 4.87 5.12
CA CYS A 172 -15.89 4.70 5.84
C CYS A 172 -16.66 3.49 5.29
N ALA A 173 -17.26 2.72 6.19
CA ALA A 173 -18.22 1.67 5.86
C ALA A 173 -19.50 1.82 6.67
N ARG A 174 -20.64 1.82 5.97
CA ARG A 174 -21.97 1.81 6.57
C ARG A 174 -22.47 0.37 6.69
N LEU A 175 -22.87 -0.02 7.90
CA LEU A 175 -23.49 -1.33 8.15
C LEU A 175 -25.02 -1.23 8.12
N ASP A 176 -25.72 -2.29 7.71
CA ASP A 176 -27.19 -2.37 7.75
C ASP A 176 -27.74 -2.72 9.15
N ILE A 177 -27.24 -2.02 10.18
CA ILE A 177 -27.65 -2.15 11.57
C ILE A 177 -27.89 -0.75 12.17
N PRO A 178 -28.81 -0.61 13.15
CA PRO A 178 -29.14 0.71 13.72
C PRO A 178 -28.07 1.25 14.69
N GLN A 179 -27.20 0.39 15.22
CA GLN A 179 -26.24 0.74 16.25
C GLN A 179 -24.89 0.05 15.96
N VAL A 180 -23.79 0.78 16.15
CA VAL A 180 -22.42 0.24 16.05
C VAL A 180 -21.77 0.33 17.43
N PRO A 181 -21.85 -0.72 18.27
CA PRO A 181 -21.30 -0.68 19.61
C PRO A 181 -19.77 -0.83 19.61
N LEU A 182 -19.11 -0.34 20.66
CA LEU A 182 -17.64 -0.38 20.78
C LEU A 182 -17.05 -1.80 20.85
N ASN A 183 -17.84 -2.81 21.24
CA ASN A 183 -17.43 -4.20 21.27
C ASN A 183 -17.66 -4.95 19.93
N LEU A 184 -18.22 -4.30 18.90
CA LEU A 184 -18.48 -4.93 17.60
C LEU A 184 -17.17 -5.46 16.98
N THR A 185 -17.22 -6.67 16.44
CA THR A 185 -16.17 -7.24 15.58
C THR A 185 -16.73 -7.42 14.16
N LEU A 186 -15.83 -7.45 13.16
CA LEU A 186 -16.21 -7.56 11.74
C LEU A 186 -16.13 -9.00 11.19
N GLU A 187 -16.04 -9.99 12.09
CA GLU A 187 -15.89 -11.41 11.74
C GLU A 187 -17.15 -11.98 11.11
N ASP A 188 -18.31 -11.58 11.64
CA ASP A 188 -19.59 -12.09 11.18
C ASP A 188 -19.85 -11.67 9.72
N LYS A 189 -20.05 -12.66 8.85
CA LYS A 189 -20.36 -12.45 7.43
C LYS A 189 -21.78 -11.90 7.25
N SER A 190 -22.66 -12.03 8.25
CA SER A 190 -24.01 -11.46 8.22
C SER A 190 -24.00 -9.93 8.11
N LEU A 191 -22.95 -9.29 8.63
CA LEU A 191 -22.73 -7.83 8.53
C LEU A 191 -22.53 -7.35 7.09
N LEU A 192 -22.26 -8.26 6.15
CA LEU A 192 -22.11 -7.95 4.73
C LEU A 192 -23.44 -8.00 3.96
N LYS A 193 -24.56 -8.31 4.60
CA LYS A 193 -25.87 -8.27 3.94
C LYS A 193 -26.29 -6.83 3.69
N ASN A 194 -26.86 -6.57 2.50
CA ASN A 194 -27.43 -5.27 2.10
C ASN A 194 -26.46 -4.07 2.12
N ILE A 195 -25.15 -4.31 2.07
CA ILE A 195 -24.15 -3.24 1.94
C ILE A 195 -23.76 -3.03 0.47
N ASP A 196 -23.36 -1.81 0.12
CA ASP A 196 -22.90 -1.51 -1.23
C ASP A 196 -21.48 -2.04 -1.50
N GLU A 197 -21.04 -2.06 -2.77
CA GLU A 197 -19.71 -2.57 -3.12
C GLU A 197 -18.55 -1.77 -2.49
N LYS A 198 -18.73 -0.46 -2.29
CA LYS A 198 -17.68 0.42 -1.75
C LYS A 198 -17.52 0.16 -0.24
N ASP A 199 -18.62 -0.01 0.50
CA ASP A 199 -18.65 -0.40 1.91
C ASP A 199 -18.05 -1.81 2.09
N LEU A 200 -18.39 -2.75 1.21
CA LEU A 200 -17.82 -4.10 1.21
C LEU A 200 -16.29 -4.08 1.05
N ARG A 201 -15.77 -3.26 0.12
CA ARG A 201 -14.32 -3.07 -0.07
C ARG A 201 -13.68 -2.45 1.18
N ALA A 202 -14.33 -1.46 1.80
CA ALA A 202 -13.81 -0.81 3.00
C ALA A 202 -13.73 -1.78 4.20
N LEU A 203 -14.75 -2.59 4.43
CA LEU A 203 -14.75 -3.61 5.49
C LEU A 203 -13.70 -4.70 5.27
N ASN A 204 -13.41 -5.05 4.01
CA ASN A 204 -12.49 -6.12 3.67
C ASN A 204 -11.06 -5.86 4.13
N GLY A 205 -10.61 -4.60 4.20
CA GLY A 205 -9.28 -4.25 4.72
C GLY A 205 -9.05 -4.82 6.13
N THR A 206 -9.94 -4.49 7.06
CA THR A 206 -9.89 -4.98 8.45
C THR A 206 -10.10 -6.49 8.53
N ARG A 207 -11.11 -7.02 7.82
CA ARG A 207 -11.43 -8.46 7.84
C ARG A 207 -10.25 -9.31 7.38
N VAL A 208 -9.58 -8.92 6.30
CA VAL A 208 -8.41 -9.62 5.78
C VAL A 208 -7.25 -9.58 6.75
N THR A 209 -6.96 -8.41 7.33
CA THR A 209 -5.86 -8.28 8.29
C THR A 209 -6.08 -9.16 9.53
N ASP A 210 -7.28 -9.15 10.10
CA ASP A 210 -7.58 -9.97 11.28
C ASP A 210 -7.55 -11.47 10.95
N GLU A 211 -8.05 -11.89 9.78
CA GLU A 211 -7.94 -13.27 9.30
C GLU A 211 -6.49 -13.74 9.16
N ILE A 212 -5.60 -12.90 8.59
CA ILE A 212 -4.16 -13.24 8.48
C ILE A 212 -3.58 -13.53 9.88
N LEU A 213 -3.90 -12.71 10.88
CA LEU A 213 -3.40 -12.89 12.25
C LEU A 213 -3.93 -14.17 12.91
N ARG A 214 -5.17 -14.59 12.62
CA ARG A 214 -5.74 -15.86 13.11
C ARG A 214 -5.17 -17.09 12.39
N LEU A 215 -4.71 -16.92 11.15
CA LEU A 215 -4.28 -17.99 10.25
C LEU A 215 -2.77 -18.29 10.32
N VAL A 216 -2.02 -17.59 11.19
CA VAL A 216 -0.60 -17.88 11.45
C VAL A 216 -0.40 -18.63 12.76
N PRO A 217 0.49 -19.64 12.83
CA PRO A 217 0.74 -20.39 14.06
C PRO A 217 1.39 -19.55 15.17
N GLN A 218 2.37 -18.70 14.81
CA GLN A 218 3.12 -17.87 15.74
C GLN A 218 3.16 -16.40 15.26
N PRO A 219 2.32 -15.52 15.83
CA PRO A 219 2.22 -14.12 15.37
C PRO A 219 3.54 -13.34 15.45
N VAL A 220 4.37 -13.58 16.47
CA VAL A 220 5.65 -12.87 16.63
C VAL A 220 6.64 -13.24 15.53
N VAL A 221 6.76 -14.54 15.22
CA VAL A 221 7.60 -15.04 14.11
C VAL A 221 7.13 -14.46 12.78
N PHE A 222 5.81 -14.48 12.54
CA PHE A 222 5.20 -13.89 11.35
C PHE A 222 5.55 -12.40 11.22
N LYS A 223 5.41 -11.61 12.29
CA LYS A 223 5.70 -10.16 12.27
C LYS A 223 7.15 -9.87 11.92
N HIS A 224 8.11 -10.57 12.54
CA HIS A 224 9.53 -10.36 12.24
C HIS A 224 9.89 -10.78 10.81
N ALA A 225 9.38 -11.92 10.34
CA ALA A 225 9.60 -12.36 8.96
C ALA A 225 8.99 -11.38 7.96
N LEU A 226 7.77 -10.88 8.23
CA LEU A 226 7.10 -9.91 7.38
C LEU A 226 7.82 -8.56 7.37
N ARG A 227 8.38 -8.09 8.50
CA ARG A 227 9.24 -6.90 8.53
C ARG A 227 10.46 -7.06 7.61
N ALA A 228 11.12 -8.21 7.66
CA ALA A 228 12.24 -8.53 6.77
C ALA A 228 11.83 -8.53 5.29
N ILE A 229 10.74 -9.21 4.93
CA ILE A 229 10.28 -9.26 3.54
C ILE A 229 9.79 -7.89 3.05
N LYS A 230 9.13 -7.08 3.88
CA LYS A 230 8.73 -5.71 3.52
C LYS A 230 9.95 -4.84 3.24
N LEU A 231 10.92 -4.81 4.15
CA LEU A 231 12.14 -4.02 3.97
C LEU A 231 12.93 -4.48 2.73
N TRP A 232 13.07 -5.80 2.54
CA TRP A 232 13.70 -6.38 1.36
C TRP A 232 12.96 -5.94 0.08
N ALA A 233 11.65 -6.14 -0.02
CA ALA A 233 10.88 -5.81 -1.22
C ALA A 233 10.94 -4.31 -1.55
N GLN A 234 10.90 -3.43 -0.54
CA GLN A 234 11.10 -1.98 -0.70
C GLN A 234 12.52 -1.67 -1.19
N ARG A 235 13.56 -2.25 -0.57
CA ARG A 235 14.96 -2.06 -0.97
C ARG A 235 15.24 -2.61 -2.35
N ARG A 236 14.48 -3.60 -2.82
CA ARG A 236 14.61 -4.20 -4.15
C ARG A 236 13.66 -3.62 -5.19
N ALA A 237 12.92 -2.56 -4.85
CA ALA A 237 11.96 -1.89 -5.74
C ALA A 237 10.93 -2.84 -6.36
N ILE A 238 10.36 -3.73 -5.55
CA ILE A 238 9.30 -4.67 -5.93
C ILE A 238 8.10 -4.61 -4.96
N TYR A 239 7.84 -3.42 -4.41
CA TYR A 239 6.74 -3.15 -3.48
C TYR A 239 5.94 -1.94 -3.97
N ALA A 240 4.90 -2.17 -4.78
CA ALA A 240 3.92 -1.17 -5.22
C ALA A 240 2.78 -1.82 -6.03
N ASN A 241 1.58 -1.96 -5.43
CA ASN A 241 0.43 -2.57 -6.12
C ASN A 241 -0.03 -1.77 -7.35
N VAL A 242 0.03 -0.44 -7.27
CA VAL A 242 -0.35 0.45 -8.38
C VAL A 242 0.52 0.24 -9.63
N PHE A 243 1.81 -0.09 -9.44
CA PHE A 243 2.77 -0.33 -10.52
C PHE A 243 2.93 -1.82 -10.89
N GLY A 244 2.05 -2.69 -10.39
CA GLY A 244 2.04 -4.11 -10.76
C GLY A 244 2.99 -5.01 -9.98
N PHE A 245 3.43 -4.59 -8.80
CA PHE A 245 4.15 -5.43 -7.83
C PHE A 245 3.25 -5.79 -6.63
N PRO A 246 3.59 -6.80 -5.80
CA PRO A 246 2.78 -7.08 -4.63
C PRO A 246 2.79 -5.91 -3.63
N GLY A 247 1.60 -5.54 -3.13
CA GLY A 247 1.44 -4.60 -2.03
C GLY A 247 1.62 -5.26 -0.65
N GLY A 248 1.44 -4.48 0.42
CA GLY A 248 1.67 -4.95 1.79
C GLY A 248 0.86 -6.18 2.20
N VAL A 249 -0.42 -6.23 1.83
CA VAL A 249 -1.30 -7.37 2.14
C VAL A 249 -0.89 -8.64 1.38
N ALA A 250 -0.44 -8.51 0.13
CA ALA A 250 0.02 -9.64 -0.67
C ALA A 250 1.31 -10.24 -0.08
N TRP A 251 2.28 -9.40 0.29
CA TRP A 251 3.49 -9.86 1.00
C TRP A 251 3.15 -10.49 2.36
N ALA A 252 2.21 -9.92 3.10
CA ALA A 252 1.73 -10.51 4.36
C ALA A 252 1.15 -11.92 4.15
N MET A 253 0.31 -12.12 3.14
CA MET A 253 -0.26 -13.43 2.84
C MET A 253 0.79 -14.44 2.37
N LEU A 254 1.77 -14.02 1.57
CA LEU A 254 2.89 -14.90 1.19
C LEU A 254 3.66 -15.37 2.43
N VAL A 255 4.05 -14.44 3.32
CA VAL A 255 4.76 -14.80 4.56
C VAL A 255 3.90 -15.68 5.47
N ALA A 256 2.61 -15.35 5.63
CA ALA A 256 1.68 -16.15 6.41
C ALA A 256 1.59 -17.59 5.89
N ARG A 257 1.55 -17.78 4.56
CA ARG A 257 1.54 -19.12 3.97
C ARG A 257 2.78 -19.93 4.34
N ILE A 258 3.96 -19.31 4.36
CA ILE A 258 5.20 -19.98 4.78
C ILE A 258 5.16 -20.32 6.27
N CYS A 259 4.63 -19.42 7.12
CA CYS A 259 4.43 -19.72 8.54
C CYS A 259 3.51 -20.92 8.77
N GLN A 260 2.46 -21.10 7.96
CA GLN A 260 1.59 -22.28 8.03
C GLN A 260 2.33 -23.58 7.71
N LEU A 261 3.27 -23.53 6.76
CA LEU A 261 4.05 -24.69 6.33
C LEU A 261 5.17 -25.08 7.30
N TYR A 262 5.61 -24.14 8.16
CA TYR A 262 6.66 -24.32 9.16
C TYR A 262 6.25 -23.73 10.52
N PRO A 263 5.26 -24.33 11.21
CA PRO A 263 4.60 -23.73 12.38
C PRO A 263 5.52 -23.50 13.59
N ASN A 264 6.67 -24.19 13.64
CA ASN A 264 7.60 -24.19 14.77
C ASN A 264 8.96 -23.51 14.46
N ALA A 265 9.11 -22.94 13.27
CA ALA A 265 10.35 -22.30 12.83
C ALA A 265 10.47 -20.86 13.35
N VAL A 266 11.72 -20.38 13.46
CA VAL A 266 12.01 -18.95 13.75
C VAL A 266 11.94 -18.10 12.48
N SER A 267 11.85 -16.78 12.64
CA SER A 267 11.65 -15.83 11.54
C SER A 267 12.75 -15.88 10.48
N ALA A 268 14.02 -16.06 10.87
CA ALA A 268 15.12 -16.26 9.91
C ALA A 268 14.91 -17.50 9.03
N THR A 269 14.50 -18.62 9.62
CA THR A 269 14.17 -19.84 8.86
C THR A 269 12.95 -19.61 7.97
N ILE A 270 11.92 -18.90 8.43
CA ILE A 270 10.76 -18.51 7.59
C ILE A 270 11.21 -17.70 6.37
N VAL A 271 12.11 -16.72 6.55
CA VAL A 271 12.66 -15.92 5.44
C VAL A 271 13.42 -16.82 4.45
N GLY A 272 14.24 -17.76 4.91
CA GLY A 272 14.91 -18.72 4.02
C GLY A 272 13.94 -19.66 3.29
N LYS A 273 12.90 -20.14 3.97
CA LYS A 273 11.88 -21.00 3.36
C LYS A 273 10.99 -20.26 2.38
N PHE A 274 10.76 -18.96 2.60
CA PHE A 274 10.01 -18.10 1.70
C PHE A 274 10.60 -18.11 0.29
N PHE A 275 11.89 -17.83 0.15
CA PHE A 275 12.54 -17.85 -1.17
C PHE A 275 12.58 -19.25 -1.78
N ASN A 276 12.93 -20.25 -0.98
CA ASN A 276 12.99 -21.63 -1.43
C ASN A 276 11.67 -22.14 -2.03
N ILE A 277 10.55 -21.76 -1.42
CA ILE A 277 9.21 -22.16 -1.88
C ILE A 277 8.74 -21.29 -3.04
N LEU A 278 8.83 -19.96 -2.95
CA LEU A 278 8.23 -19.07 -3.95
C LEU A 278 8.97 -19.08 -5.29
N THR A 279 10.28 -19.34 -5.30
CA THR A 279 11.06 -19.53 -6.53
C THR A 279 10.66 -20.81 -7.28
N LYS A 280 10.16 -21.82 -6.56
CA LYS A 280 9.73 -23.12 -7.12
C LYS A 280 8.21 -23.24 -7.22
N TRP A 281 7.48 -22.19 -6.85
CA TRP A 281 6.02 -22.21 -6.85
C TRP A 281 5.50 -22.30 -8.28
N ASN A 282 4.54 -23.18 -8.52
CA ASN A 282 4.02 -23.47 -9.85
C ASN A 282 3.00 -22.40 -10.29
N TRP A 283 3.44 -21.16 -10.49
CA TRP A 283 2.59 -20.07 -10.96
C TRP A 283 1.94 -20.45 -12.31
N PRO A 284 0.61 -20.22 -12.51
CA PRO A 284 -0.28 -19.37 -11.73
C PRO A 284 -1.11 -20.11 -10.65
N GLN A 285 -0.63 -21.22 -10.07
CA GLN A 285 -1.32 -21.86 -8.95
C GLN A 285 -1.51 -20.85 -7.78
N PRO A 286 -2.71 -20.71 -7.19
CA PRO A 286 -2.97 -19.67 -6.20
C PRO A 286 -2.37 -19.98 -4.84
N VAL A 287 -1.89 -18.93 -4.18
CA VAL A 287 -1.56 -18.97 -2.75
C VAL A 287 -2.84 -18.75 -1.94
N LEU A 288 -3.22 -19.76 -1.16
CA LEU A 288 -4.41 -19.76 -0.29
C LEU A 288 -3.99 -19.93 1.17
N LEU A 289 -4.56 -19.11 2.07
CA LEU A 289 -4.35 -19.23 3.52
C LEU A 289 -5.40 -20.10 4.22
N LYS A 290 -6.58 -20.24 3.62
CA LYS A 290 -7.66 -21.13 4.04
C LYS A 290 -8.51 -21.52 2.81
N PRO A 291 -9.36 -22.55 2.89
CA PRO A 291 -10.29 -22.85 1.81
C PRO A 291 -11.14 -21.60 1.47
N ILE A 292 -11.37 -21.36 0.18
CA ILE A 292 -12.26 -20.28 -0.26
C ILE A 292 -13.67 -20.62 0.22
N GLU A 293 -14.26 -19.71 0.98
CA GLU A 293 -15.57 -19.91 1.56
C GLU A 293 -16.65 -19.35 0.65
N ASP A 294 -17.76 -20.09 0.53
CA ASP A 294 -19.01 -19.52 0.06
C ASP A 294 -19.60 -18.59 1.14
N GLY A 295 -20.55 -17.76 0.73
CA GLY A 295 -21.20 -16.86 1.66
C GLY A 295 -22.60 -16.45 1.22
N PRO A 296 -23.29 -15.67 2.06
CA PRO A 296 -24.72 -15.43 1.93
C PRO A 296 -25.10 -14.49 0.79
N LEU A 297 -24.12 -13.88 0.10
CA LEU A 297 -24.34 -12.88 -0.94
C LEU A 297 -24.02 -13.45 -2.32
N GLN A 298 -24.76 -12.95 -3.32
CA GLN A 298 -24.48 -13.18 -4.74
C GLN A 298 -23.36 -12.25 -5.25
N VAL A 299 -22.22 -12.24 -4.56
CA VAL A 299 -21.04 -11.43 -4.92
C VAL A 299 -20.01 -12.30 -5.62
N ARG A 300 -19.24 -11.68 -6.52
CA ARG A 300 -18.14 -12.37 -7.19
C ARG A 300 -17.06 -12.77 -6.17
N VAL A 301 -16.82 -14.07 -6.09
CA VAL A 301 -15.67 -14.66 -5.38
C VAL A 301 -14.65 -15.12 -6.42
N TRP A 302 -13.36 -14.94 -6.14
CA TRP A 302 -12.29 -15.33 -7.07
C TRP A 302 -12.43 -16.80 -7.49
N ASN A 303 -12.61 -17.03 -8.79
CA ASN A 303 -12.79 -18.36 -9.35
C ASN A 303 -12.30 -18.41 -10.82
N PRO A 304 -11.08 -18.91 -11.08
CA PRO A 304 -10.51 -18.94 -12.43
C PRO A 304 -11.18 -19.96 -13.36
N ARG A 305 -12.05 -20.84 -12.85
CA ARG A 305 -12.85 -21.77 -13.67
C ARG A 305 -14.09 -21.09 -14.26
N VAL A 306 -14.59 -20.05 -13.59
CA VAL A 306 -15.82 -19.35 -13.96
C VAL A 306 -15.52 -18.01 -14.64
N TYR A 307 -14.54 -17.25 -14.13
CA TYR A 307 -14.25 -15.90 -14.61
C TYR A 307 -12.96 -15.84 -15.43
N PRO A 308 -13.03 -15.47 -16.73
CA PRO A 308 -11.83 -15.34 -17.58
C PRO A 308 -10.80 -14.34 -17.06
N GLN A 309 -11.25 -13.27 -16.40
CA GLN A 309 -10.37 -12.30 -15.75
C GLN A 309 -9.52 -12.94 -14.66
N ASP A 310 -10.12 -13.81 -13.83
CA ASP A 310 -9.42 -14.51 -12.75
C ASP A 310 -8.42 -15.53 -13.29
N LYS A 311 -8.74 -16.16 -14.43
CA LYS A 311 -7.85 -17.06 -15.16
C LYS A 311 -6.62 -16.34 -15.71
N GLY A 312 -6.72 -15.04 -15.99
CA GLY A 312 -5.62 -14.21 -16.46
C GLY A 312 -4.61 -13.79 -15.37
N HIS A 313 -4.89 -14.06 -14.09
CA HIS A 313 -3.97 -13.69 -13.01
C HIS A 313 -2.68 -14.51 -13.05
N ARG A 314 -1.54 -13.80 -13.09
CA ARG A 314 -0.20 -14.41 -13.26
C ARG A 314 0.37 -15.02 -11.98
N MET A 315 0.25 -14.32 -10.86
CA MET A 315 0.72 -14.79 -9.55
C MET A 315 -0.39 -14.59 -8.50
N PRO A 316 -1.48 -15.38 -8.54
CA PRO A 316 -2.65 -15.13 -7.71
C PRO A 316 -2.39 -15.39 -6.22
N ILE A 317 -2.61 -14.36 -5.40
CA ILE A 317 -2.53 -14.42 -3.93
C ILE A 317 -3.89 -14.01 -3.40
N ILE A 318 -4.60 -14.93 -2.75
CA ILE A 318 -6.03 -14.80 -2.52
C ILE A 318 -6.32 -14.40 -1.09
N THR A 319 -7.15 -13.36 -0.92
CA THR A 319 -7.56 -12.87 0.39
C THR A 319 -8.40 -13.91 1.14
N PRO A 320 -8.11 -14.17 2.43
CA PRO A 320 -8.82 -15.19 3.19
C PRO A 320 -10.26 -14.78 3.53
N ALA A 321 -10.53 -13.50 3.78
CA ALA A 321 -11.88 -13.05 4.15
C ALA A 321 -12.85 -13.16 2.96
N TYR A 322 -14.05 -13.65 3.22
CA TYR A 322 -15.15 -13.62 2.25
C TYR A 322 -15.63 -12.18 1.99
N PRO A 323 -15.89 -11.81 0.72
CA PRO A 323 -15.62 -12.59 -0.50
C PRO A 323 -14.13 -12.55 -0.89
N SER A 324 -13.55 -13.73 -1.14
CA SER A 324 -12.13 -13.84 -1.51
C SER A 324 -11.85 -13.20 -2.88
N MET A 325 -10.77 -12.42 -2.95
CA MET A 325 -10.31 -11.69 -4.13
C MET A 325 -8.82 -11.91 -4.35
N CYS A 326 -8.33 -11.64 -5.56
CA CYS A 326 -6.90 -11.65 -5.87
C CYS A 326 -6.25 -10.31 -5.51
N ALA A 327 -5.34 -10.33 -4.53
CA ALA A 327 -4.59 -9.15 -4.09
C ALA A 327 -3.48 -8.73 -5.06
N THR A 328 -3.24 -9.49 -6.13
CA THR A 328 -2.16 -9.31 -7.10
C THR A 328 -2.63 -9.33 -8.55
N HIS A 329 -3.88 -8.92 -8.79
CA HIS A 329 -4.47 -8.81 -10.13
C HIS A 329 -3.70 -7.83 -11.06
N ASN A 330 -2.87 -6.94 -10.50
CA ASN A 330 -2.06 -5.97 -11.23
C ASN A 330 -0.71 -6.52 -11.73
N ILE A 331 -0.30 -7.75 -11.38
CA ILE A 331 0.99 -8.30 -11.84
C ILE A 331 0.96 -8.53 -13.36
N THR A 332 1.97 -8.00 -14.07
CA THR A 332 2.16 -8.12 -15.52
C THR A 332 3.21 -9.18 -15.85
N ALA A 333 3.49 -9.44 -17.13
CA ALA A 333 4.56 -10.38 -17.51
C ALA A 333 5.93 -9.87 -17.05
N SER A 334 6.19 -8.57 -17.28
CA SER A 334 7.42 -7.90 -16.89
C SER A 334 7.62 -7.94 -15.38
N THR A 335 6.61 -7.53 -14.60
CA THR A 335 6.75 -7.50 -13.14
C THR A 335 6.84 -8.90 -12.54
N GLN A 336 6.14 -9.90 -13.10
CA GLN A 336 6.33 -11.30 -12.71
C GLN A 336 7.79 -11.75 -12.89
N LYS A 337 8.39 -11.45 -14.05
CA LYS A 337 9.79 -11.80 -14.33
C LYS A 337 10.75 -11.14 -13.34
N ILE A 338 10.55 -9.86 -13.03
CA ILE A 338 11.35 -9.10 -12.06
C ILE A 338 11.20 -9.68 -10.64
N ILE A 339 9.98 -10.01 -10.22
CA ILE A 339 9.72 -10.66 -8.93
C ILE A 339 10.47 -11.99 -8.84
N MET A 340 10.43 -12.81 -9.89
CA MET A 340 11.12 -14.10 -9.91
C MET A 340 12.66 -13.95 -9.89
N GLN A 341 13.20 -12.94 -10.56
CA GLN A 341 14.63 -12.61 -10.50
C GLN A 341 15.06 -12.22 -9.07
N GLU A 342 14.30 -11.35 -8.41
CA GLU A 342 14.60 -10.92 -7.05
C GLU A 342 14.35 -12.03 -6.01
N LEU A 343 13.35 -12.91 -6.19
CA LEU A 343 13.18 -14.10 -5.36
C LEU A 343 14.39 -15.04 -5.47
N THR A 344 14.91 -15.24 -6.68
CA THR A 344 16.12 -16.05 -6.92
C THR A 344 17.33 -15.41 -6.25
N ARG A 345 17.57 -14.12 -6.48
CA ARG A 345 18.67 -13.37 -5.86
C ARG A 345 18.59 -13.37 -4.34
N GLY A 346 17.38 -13.16 -3.79
CA GLY A 346 17.10 -13.17 -2.36
C GLY A 346 17.41 -14.52 -1.74
N GLY A 347 16.96 -15.61 -2.38
CA GLY A 347 17.25 -16.98 -1.95
C GLY A 347 18.76 -17.25 -1.87
N LEU A 348 19.50 -16.94 -2.93
CA LEU A 348 20.96 -17.11 -2.96
C LEU A 348 21.66 -16.31 -1.84
N THR A 349 21.21 -15.09 -1.58
CA THR A 349 21.78 -14.24 -0.54
C THR A 349 21.50 -14.81 0.85
N VAL A 350 20.30 -15.34 1.10
CA VAL A 350 19.97 -16.01 2.36
C VAL A 350 20.76 -17.29 2.54
N ASP A 351 20.94 -18.09 1.50
CA ASP A 351 21.78 -19.30 1.56
C ASP A 351 23.23 -18.95 1.94
N GLU A 352 23.79 -17.87 1.36
CA GLU A 352 25.11 -17.34 1.71
C GLU A 352 25.20 -16.81 3.16
N ILE A 353 24.11 -16.25 3.69
CA ILE A 353 24.03 -15.84 5.11
C ILE A 353 24.04 -17.07 6.02
N VAL A 354 23.27 -18.09 5.68
CA VAL A 354 23.17 -19.33 6.47
C VAL A 354 24.53 -20.04 6.59
N VAL A 355 25.34 -20.03 5.53
CA VAL A 355 26.71 -20.60 5.54
C VAL A 355 27.79 -19.62 6.03
N GLY A 356 27.41 -18.42 6.48
CA GLY A 356 28.32 -17.42 7.06
C GLY A 356 29.17 -16.62 6.06
N LYS A 357 28.86 -16.67 4.76
CA LYS A 357 29.55 -15.89 3.71
C LYS A 357 29.07 -14.45 3.59
N LYS A 358 27.82 -14.17 3.97
CA LYS A 358 27.19 -12.85 3.94
C LYS A 358 26.50 -12.54 5.27
N LYS A 359 26.08 -11.27 5.44
CA LYS A 359 25.31 -10.79 6.60
C LYS A 359 23.93 -10.30 6.17
N TRP A 360 23.00 -10.17 7.12
CA TRP A 360 21.66 -9.65 6.85
C TRP A 360 21.64 -8.26 6.23
N LYS A 361 22.65 -7.42 6.46
CA LYS A 361 22.81 -6.13 5.77
C LYS A 361 22.86 -6.28 4.24
N ASP A 362 23.50 -7.35 3.74
CA ASP A 362 23.64 -7.62 2.30
C ASP A 362 22.30 -8.04 1.67
N PHE A 363 21.43 -8.68 2.46
CA PHE A 363 20.07 -8.99 2.06
C PHE A 363 19.22 -7.73 1.83
N PHE A 364 19.49 -6.66 2.57
CA PHE A 364 18.80 -5.37 2.48
C PHE A 364 19.51 -4.32 1.59
N THR A 365 20.49 -4.72 0.78
CA THR A 365 21.15 -3.82 -0.17
C THR A 365 20.15 -3.26 -1.19
N ARG A 366 20.19 -1.93 -1.35
CA ARG A 366 19.33 -1.18 -2.26
C ARG A 366 19.50 -1.65 -3.72
N HIS A 367 18.41 -1.62 -4.48
CA HIS A 367 18.37 -1.85 -5.92
C HIS A 367 19.29 -0.87 -6.65
N THR A 368 19.67 -1.25 -7.87
CA THR A 368 20.47 -0.41 -8.78
C THR A 368 19.65 0.01 -10.00
N PHE A 369 18.31 0.09 -9.86
CA PHE A 369 17.34 0.36 -10.94
C PHE A 369 17.85 1.37 -12.00
N PHE A 370 18.29 2.57 -11.60
CA PHE A 370 18.75 3.64 -12.51
C PHE A 370 20.10 3.39 -13.19
N HIS A 371 20.77 2.29 -12.87
CA HIS A 371 22.01 1.83 -13.50
C HIS A 371 21.87 0.44 -14.13
N GLN A 372 20.67 -0.15 -14.08
CA GLN A 372 20.43 -1.52 -14.54
C GLN A 372 20.06 -1.58 -16.03
N TYR A 373 19.42 -0.52 -16.54
CA TYR A 373 18.95 -0.44 -17.91
C TYR A 373 19.71 0.62 -18.70
N LYS A 374 19.88 0.37 -20.00
CA LYS A 374 20.47 1.33 -20.95
C LYS A 374 19.49 2.42 -21.39
N TYR A 375 18.18 2.15 -21.29
CA TYR A 375 17.12 3.05 -21.71
C TYR A 375 16.03 3.10 -20.64
N TYR A 376 15.51 4.30 -20.40
CA TYR A 376 14.38 4.55 -19.52
C TYR A 376 13.35 5.41 -20.23
N LEU A 377 12.08 5.17 -19.93
CA LEU A 377 11.01 6.12 -20.21
C LEU A 377 10.76 6.93 -18.95
N SER A 378 10.76 8.25 -19.09
CA SER A 378 10.36 9.23 -18.08
C SER A 378 8.97 9.73 -18.42
N ILE A 379 8.01 9.55 -17.52
CA ILE A 379 6.63 10.03 -17.67
C ILE A 379 6.43 11.14 -16.65
N VAL A 380 6.17 12.36 -17.11
CA VAL A 380 5.99 13.55 -16.26
C VAL A 380 4.53 13.95 -16.32
N ALA A 381 3.82 13.90 -15.20
CA ALA A 381 2.52 14.55 -15.03
C ALA A 381 2.76 15.93 -14.41
N ALA A 382 2.17 16.98 -14.95
CA ALA A 382 2.28 18.31 -14.39
C ALA A 382 0.93 19.01 -14.26
N THR A 383 0.83 19.89 -13.26
CA THR A 383 -0.37 20.68 -12.95
C THR A 383 0.03 22.12 -12.64
N LYS A 384 -0.55 23.08 -13.36
CA LYS A 384 -0.45 24.51 -13.09
C LYS A 384 -1.61 24.93 -12.18
N GLY A 385 -1.42 24.88 -10.87
CA GLY A 385 -2.54 25.08 -9.96
C GLY A 385 -2.19 24.77 -8.51
N THR A 386 -3.17 24.26 -7.77
CA THR A 386 -3.00 23.88 -6.38
C THR A 386 -2.37 22.49 -6.25
N ASP A 387 -1.76 22.22 -5.10
CA ASP A 387 -1.26 20.89 -4.74
C ASP A 387 -2.39 19.83 -4.73
N GLU A 388 -3.60 20.22 -4.31
CA GLU A 388 -4.77 19.34 -4.32
C GLU A 388 -5.17 18.92 -5.75
N ASP A 389 -5.13 19.85 -6.70
CA ASP A 389 -5.39 19.54 -8.11
C ASP A 389 -4.29 18.63 -8.68
N HIS A 390 -3.03 18.88 -8.30
CA HIS A 390 -1.93 18.04 -8.74
C HIS A 390 -2.04 16.62 -8.22
N LEU A 391 -2.35 16.44 -6.94
CA LEU A 391 -2.51 15.13 -6.32
C LEU A 391 -3.59 14.27 -7.02
N LYS A 392 -4.67 14.90 -7.49
CA LYS A 392 -5.71 14.22 -8.28
C LYS A 392 -5.18 13.81 -9.66
N TRP A 393 -4.50 14.72 -10.37
CA TRP A 393 -3.96 14.46 -11.70
C TRP A 393 -2.82 13.43 -11.70
N SER A 394 -1.80 13.63 -10.85
CA SER A 394 -0.68 12.70 -10.73
C SER A 394 -1.15 11.32 -10.29
N GLY A 395 -2.06 11.25 -9.30
CA GLY A 395 -2.66 10.00 -8.85
C GLY A 395 -3.42 9.24 -9.95
N LEU A 396 -4.11 9.96 -10.85
CA LEU A 396 -4.69 9.35 -12.05
C LEU A 396 -3.59 8.77 -12.95
N VAL A 397 -2.59 9.55 -13.33
CA VAL A 397 -1.51 9.11 -14.23
C VAL A 397 -0.77 7.90 -13.66
N GLU A 398 -0.45 7.93 -12.36
CA GLU A 398 0.11 6.81 -11.61
C GLU A 398 -0.73 5.53 -11.73
N SER A 399 -2.05 5.65 -11.54
CA SER A 399 -2.97 4.52 -11.63
C SER A 399 -3.03 3.86 -13.01
N LYS A 400 -2.64 4.59 -14.06
CA LYS A 400 -2.64 4.12 -15.45
C LYS A 400 -1.28 3.62 -15.93
N LEU A 401 -0.17 3.91 -15.23
CA LEU A 401 1.18 3.55 -15.68
C LEU A 401 1.30 2.05 -16.02
N ARG A 402 0.64 1.20 -15.24
CA ARG A 402 0.59 -0.25 -15.50
C ARG A 402 0.03 -0.61 -16.87
N LEU A 403 -0.94 0.15 -17.38
CA LEU A 403 -1.51 -0.08 -18.71
C LEU A 403 -0.48 0.17 -19.82
N LEU A 404 0.37 1.20 -19.64
CA LEU A 404 1.50 1.44 -20.54
C LEU A 404 2.49 0.27 -20.48
N VAL A 405 2.84 -0.22 -19.29
CA VAL A 405 3.71 -1.40 -19.12
C VAL A 405 3.14 -2.62 -19.86
N GLN A 406 1.83 -2.88 -19.73
CA GLN A 406 1.16 -3.99 -20.42
C GLN A 406 1.20 -3.88 -21.94
N LYS A 407 1.19 -2.66 -22.48
CA LYS A 407 1.32 -2.42 -23.94
C LYS A 407 2.76 -2.46 -24.43
N LEU A 408 3.72 -2.07 -23.59
CA LEU A 408 5.14 -2.17 -23.91
C LEU A 408 5.61 -3.63 -23.91
N GLU A 409 5.19 -4.44 -22.93
CA GLU A 409 5.66 -5.83 -22.78
C GLU A 409 5.16 -6.80 -23.86
N VAL A 410 4.23 -6.36 -24.72
CA VAL A 410 3.76 -7.15 -25.87
C VAL A 410 4.49 -6.82 -27.17
N LEU A 411 5.36 -5.81 -27.17
CA LEU A 411 6.18 -5.48 -28.34
C LEU A 411 7.34 -6.46 -28.44
N ASP A 412 7.53 -7.07 -29.63
CA ASP A 412 8.62 -8.04 -29.88
C ASP A 412 10.02 -7.48 -29.62
N THR A 413 10.18 -6.16 -29.65
CA THR A 413 11.45 -5.47 -29.40
C THR A 413 11.74 -5.22 -27.92
N ILE A 414 10.77 -5.43 -27.02
CA ILE A 414 10.90 -5.19 -25.58
C ILE A 414 10.84 -6.52 -24.84
N GLU A 415 11.93 -6.86 -24.15
CA GLU A 415 12.01 -8.05 -23.31
C GLU A 415 11.46 -7.80 -21.90
N ILE A 416 11.71 -6.61 -21.34
CA ILE A 416 11.16 -6.18 -20.04
C ILE A 416 10.81 -4.68 -20.08
N ALA A 417 9.62 -4.34 -19.62
CA ALA A 417 9.25 -2.99 -19.20
C ALA A 417 9.13 -2.95 -17.66
N HIS A 418 10.14 -2.41 -16.98
CA HIS A 418 10.23 -2.39 -15.52
C HIS A 418 9.76 -1.04 -14.95
N PRO A 419 8.51 -0.91 -14.47
CA PRO A 419 8.07 0.31 -13.80
C PRO A 419 8.78 0.48 -12.45
N TYR A 420 9.36 1.65 -12.19
CA TYR A 420 9.93 1.95 -10.88
C TYR A 420 8.81 2.13 -9.85
N THR A 421 9.11 1.81 -8.58
CA THR A 421 8.07 1.72 -7.53
C THR A 421 7.81 3.02 -6.78
N LYS A 422 8.50 4.12 -7.11
CA LYS A 422 8.34 5.43 -6.47
C LYS A 422 8.21 6.52 -7.52
N THR A 423 7.50 7.58 -7.13
CA THR A 423 7.39 8.82 -7.88
C THR A 423 8.44 9.83 -7.42
N PHE A 424 8.68 10.86 -8.25
CA PHE A 424 9.54 11.98 -7.92
C PHE A 424 8.74 13.27 -8.08
N GLU A 425 8.46 13.92 -6.97
CA GLU A 425 7.63 15.12 -6.90
C GLU A 425 8.50 16.37 -6.81
N LYS A 426 8.10 17.42 -7.53
CA LYS A 426 8.72 18.75 -7.45
C LYS A 426 7.67 19.84 -7.65
N SER A 427 7.83 20.93 -6.91
CA SER A 427 7.04 22.16 -7.06
C SER A 427 7.94 23.30 -7.50
N HIS A 428 7.51 24.03 -8.51
CA HIS A 428 8.26 25.12 -9.12
C HIS A 428 7.44 26.41 -9.11
N VAL A 429 7.98 27.46 -8.52
CA VAL A 429 7.38 28.80 -8.60
C VAL A 429 7.93 29.48 -9.86
N CYS A 430 7.09 29.60 -10.87
CA CYS A 430 7.46 30.15 -12.18
C CYS A 430 7.20 31.65 -12.22
N SER A 431 8.18 32.40 -12.71
CA SER A 431 8.09 33.86 -12.85
C SER A 431 7.43 34.27 -14.17
N THR A 432 7.42 33.38 -15.17
CA THR A 432 6.79 33.64 -16.47
C THR A 432 5.88 32.48 -16.91
N HIS A 433 4.92 32.78 -17.77
CA HIS A 433 4.05 31.78 -18.37
C HIS A 433 4.82 30.78 -19.26
N GLU A 434 5.85 31.26 -19.96
CA GLU A 434 6.71 30.41 -20.80
C GLU A 434 7.53 29.42 -19.96
N GLU A 435 8.05 29.85 -18.81
CA GLU A 435 8.73 28.97 -17.85
C GLU A 435 7.79 27.88 -17.32
N ALA A 436 6.55 28.27 -16.98
CA ALA A 436 5.53 27.33 -16.53
C ALA A 436 5.16 26.30 -17.60
N ILE A 437 5.11 26.68 -18.89
CA ILE A 437 4.90 25.73 -20.01
C ILE A 437 6.08 24.77 -20.11
N ARG A 438 7.32 25.27 -20.12
CA ARG A 438 8.52 24.44 -20.28
C ARG A 438 8.66 23.40 -19.16
N ILE A 439 8.39 23.78 -17.91
CA ILE A 439 8.40 22.85 -16.78
C ILE A 439 7.25 21.84 -16.89
N ALA A 440 6.06 22.29 -17.29
CA ALA A 440 4.91 21.41 -17.51
C ALA A 440 5.14 20.41 -18.68
N ASP A 441 5.98 20.76 -19.65
CA ASP A 441 6.40 19.89 -20.76
C ASP A 441 7.56 18.95 -20.38
N GLY A 442 7.99 18.95 -19.10
CA GLY A 442 9.00 18.04 -18.59
C GLY A 442 10.44 18.47 -18.86
N GLU A 443 10.70 19.74 -19.16
CA GLU A 443 12.06 20.27 -19.18
C GLU A 443 12.64 20.38 -17.76
N ILE A 444 13.87 19.88 -17.59
CA ILE A 444 14.63 20.05 -16.35
C ILE A 444 15.34 21.40 -16.43
N ILE A 445 14.81 22.41 -15.77
CA ILE A 445 15.48 23.71 -15.65
C ILE A 445 16.52 23.61 -14.51
N PRO A 446 17.81 23.95 -14.75
CA PRO A 446 18.80 24.05 -13.68
C PRO A 446 18.34 25.06 -12.64
N PRO A 447 18.60 24.86 -11.33
CA PRO A 447 18.23 25.83 -10.32
C PRO A 447 18.99 27.14 -10.57
N VAL A 448 18.31 28.12 -11.18
CA VAL A 448 18.78 29.50 -11.21
C VAL A 448 18.56 30.07 -9.81
N ALA A 449 19.56 30.80 -9.31
CA ALA A 449 19.61 31.34 -7.96
C ALA A 449 18.23 31.89 -7.50
N ALA A 450 17.72 31.30 -6.41
CA ALA A 450 16.47 31.62 -5.72
C ALA A 450 15.14 31.19 -6.40
N THR A 451 14.97 29.89 -6.66
CA THR A 451 13.64 29.25 -6.66
C THR A 451 13.61 28.11 -5.64
N ALA A 452 12.77 28.21 -4.61
CA ALA A 452 12.60 27.20 -3.58
C ALA A 452 12.11 25.89 -4.24
N THR A 453 13.01 24.90 -4.34
CA THR A 453 12.68 23.56 -4.82
C THR A 453 12.51 22.68 -3.60
N THR A 454 11.28 22.35 -3.23
CA THR A 454 11.04 21.32 -2.22
C THR A 454 11.10 19.96 -2.91
N THR A 455 12.10 19.15 -2.55
CA THR A 455 12.16 17.74 -2.96
C THR A 455 11.70 16.89 -1.79
N VAL A 456 10.67 16.08 -1.99
CA VAL A 456 10.23 15.07 -1.03
C VAL A 456 10.62 13.72 -1.61
N ALA A 457 11.66 13.11 -1.06
CA ALA A 457 12.08 11.75 -1.41
C ALA A 457 12.27 10.99 -0.10
N ASP A 458 11.29 10.12 0.20
CA ASP A 458 11.06 9.56 1.53
C ASP A 458 10.60 10.65 2.52
N GLY A 459 9.78 10.31 3.52
CA GLY A 459 9.12 11.25 4.44
C GLY A 459 10.03 12.10 5.34
N GLU A 460 11.24 12.43 4.90
CA GLU A 460 12.12 13.44 5.45
C GLU A 460 12.15 14.64 4.48
N ALA A 461 11.45 15.71 4.85
CA ALA A 461 11.58 16.99 4.17
C ALA A 461 13.00 17.54 4.40
N LYS A 462 13.79 17.67 3.33
CA LYS A 462 14.98 18.52 3.34
C LYS A 462 14.61 19.87 2.75
N THR A 463 14.42 20.85 3.64
CA THR A 463 14.37 22.26 3.28
C THR A 463 15.79 22.79 3.16
N GLU A 464 16.20 23.22 1.97
CA GLU A 464 17.36 24.09 1.82
C GLU A 464 16.87 25.54 1.72
N GLY A 465 17.17 26.33 2.76
CA GLY A 465 17.07 27.81 2.76
C GLY A 465 15.83 28.41 3.41
N GLU A 466 15.96 28.84 4.68
CA GLU A 466 15.07 29.87 5.25
C GLU A 466 15.52 31.25 4.74
N GLY A 467 14.79 31.78 3.77
CA GLY A 467 14.90 33.18 3.35
C GLY A 467 13.49 33.73 3.14
N LYS A 468 12.99 34.54 4.07
CA LYS A 468 11.80 35.36 3.85
C LYS A 468 12.09 36.34 2.71
N PRO A 469 11.27 36.41 1.65
CA PRO A 469 11.28 37.56 0.77
C PRO A 469 10.40 38.64 1.41
N ASP A 470 11.05 39.72 1.86
CA ASP A 470 10.38 41.00 2.10
C ASP A 470 9.87 41.57 0.77
N GLY A 471 8.67 42.18 0.81
CA GLY A 471 8.26 43.25 -0.12
C GLY A 471 7.71 42.86 -1.49
N GLU A 472 6.39 43.06 -1.64
CA GLU A 472 5.73 43.64 -2.83
C GLU A 472 6.12 43.12 -4.23
N ASP A 473 5.53 41.99 -4.65
CA ASP A 473 5.02 41.74 -6.02
C ASP A 473 4.39 40.34 -6.09
N ALA A 474 3.11 40.24 -5.72
CA ALA A 474 2.40 38.96 -5.53
C ALA A 474 1.35 38.66 -6.62
N THR A 475 1.33 39.36 -7.75
CA THR A 475 0.22 39.30 -8.71
C THR A 475 0.45 38.48 -9.98
N ASN A 476 1.57 37.77 -10.17
CA ASN A 476 1.77 36.98 -11.40
C ASN A 476 2.64 35.69 -11.30
N LYS A 477 2.85 35.13 -10.11
CA LYS A 477 3.65 33.89 -9.95
C LYS A 477 2.76 32.66 -10.12
N THR A 478 3.10 31.79 -11.07
CA THR A 478 2.37 30.53 -11.32
C THR A 478 3.14 29.37 -10.70
N THR A 479 2.49 28.58 -9.85
CA THR A 479 3.10 27.36 -9.29
C THR A 479 2.81 26.17 -10.22
N VAL A 480 3.86 25.42 -10.56
CA VAL A 480 3.76 24.18 -11.33
C VAL A 480 4.23 23.03 -10.48
N HIS A 481 3.33 22.08 -10.26
CA HIS A 481 3.62 20.83 -9.57
C HIS A 481 3.88 19.74 -10.61
N THR A 482 4.91 18.91 -10.39
CA THR A 482 5.29 17.82 -11.29
C THR A 482 5.49 16.53 -10.53
N THR A 483 5.03 15.43 -11.12
CA THR A 483 5.25 14.06 -10.65
C THR A 483 5.90 13.27 -11.78
N THR A 484 7.11 12.76 -11.56
CA THR A 484 7.85 11.96 -12.55
C THR A 484 7.86 10.48 -12.19
N LEU A 485 7.57 9.64 -13.18
CA LEU A 485 7.55 8.18 -13.13
C LEU A 485 8.59 7.62 -14.11
N TYR A 486 9.14 6.44 -13.82
CA TYR A 486 10.14 5.81 -14.68
C TYR A 486 9.78 4.37 -15.05
N ILE A 487 10.08 3.99 -16.28
CA ILE A 487 10.07 2.60 -16.76
C ILE A 487 11.44 2.27 -17.34
N GLY A 488 12.16 1.32 -16.76
CA GLY A 488 13.39 0.78 -17.33
C GLY A 488 13.08 -0.19 -18.48
N LEU A 489 13.79 -0.09 -19.59
CA LEU A 489 13.57 -0.94 -20.76
C LEU A 489 14.76 -1.87 -21.00
N GLU A 490 14.48 -3.17 -21.03
CA GLU A 490 15.37 -4.17 -21.61
C GLU A 490 14.91 -4.45 -23.04
N ILE A 491 15.73 -4.07 -24.02
CA ILE A 491 15.39 -4.12 -25.43
C ILE A 491 16.07 -5.33 -26.08
N LYS A 492 15.30 -6.09 -26.85
CA LYS A 492 15.80 -7.19 -27.68
C LYS A 492 15.71 -6.79 -29.14
N LEU A 493 16.82 -6.31 -29.69
CA LEU A 493 16.94 -5.99 -31.12
C LEU A 493 17.66 -7.14 -31.82
N ASP A 494 16.95 -8.25 -32.03
CA ASP A 494 17.44 -9.36 -32.84
C ASP A 494 16.89 -9.24 -34.27
N GLY A 495 17.76 -9.19 -35.28
CA GLY A 495 17.37 -9.14 -36.71
C GLY A 495 17.34 -7.73 -37.35
N ALA A 496 16.77 -7.64 -38.55
CA ALA A 496 16.85 -6.45 -39.42
C ALA A 496 16.09 -5.20 -38.92
N ASN A 497 15.30 -5.31 -37.85
CA ASN A 497 14.58 -4.19 -37.24
C ASN A 497 15.49 -3.42 -36.27
N LYS A 498 16.12 -2.36 -36.77
CA LYS A 498 17.08 -1.52 -36.03
C LYS A 498 16.44 -0.40 -35.19
N ARG A 499 15.11 -0.30 -35.10
CA ARG A 499 14.44 0.83 -34.44
C ARG A 499 13.37 0.34 -33.47
N LEU A 500 13.51 0.78 -32.21
CA LEU A 500 12.45 0.69 -31.20
C LEU A 500 11.34 1.68 -31.58
N ASP A 501 10.14 1.17 -31.85
CA ASP A 501 8.93 1.99 -32.01
C ASP A 501 7.97 1.73 -30.84
N ILE A 502 7.75 2.77 -30.05
CA ILE A 502 6.85 2.79 -28.90
C ILE A 502 5.76 3.87 -29.04
N GLN A 503 5.55 4.39 -30.26
CA GLN A 503 4.59 5.47 -30.48
C GLN A 503 3.17 5.05 -30.14
N TRP A 504 2.73 3.86 -30.60
CA TRP A 504 1.39 3.34 -30.33
C TRP A 504 1.09 3.18 -28.81
N PRO A 505 1.92 2.47 -28.01
CA PRO A 505 1.68 2.35 -26.57
C PRO A 505 1.62 3.71 -25.86
N CYS A 506 2.53 4.62 -26.21
CA CYS A 506 2.58 5.96 -25.63
C CYS A 506 1.35 6.79 -25.97
N GLN A 507 0.90 6.75 -27.24
CA GLN A 507 -0.30 7.47 -27.69
C GLN A 507 -1.56 6.99 -26.96
N GLU A 508 -1.80 5.68 -26.89
CA GLU A 508 -2.97 5.16 -26.19
C GLU A 508 -2.94 5.47 -24.69
N PHE A 509 -1.75 5.50 -24.07
CA PHE A 509 -1.62 5.92 -22.69
C PHE A 509 -1.96 7.41 -22.51
N PHE A 510 -1.51 8.29 -23.41
CA PHE A 510 -1.90 9.70 -23.39
C PHE A 510 -3.42 9.88 -23.51
N GLU A 511 -4.05 9.22 -24.48
CA GLU A 511 -5.50 9.27 -24.69
C GLU A 511 -6.26 8.76 -23.45
N THR A 512 -5.78 7.68 -22.84
CA THR A 512 -6.37 7.12 -21.61
C THR A 512 -6.33 8.12 -20.45
N CYS A 513 -5.23 8.85 -20.28
CA CYS A 513 -5.11 9.86 -19.23
C CYS A 513 -5.95 11.12 -19.54
N LYS A 514 -5.96 11.60 -20.80
CA LYS A 514 -6.74 12.78 -21.21
C LYS A 514 -8.26 12.56 -21.19
N ASN A 515 -8.72 11.32 -21.27
CA ASN A 515 -10.15 10.97 -21.15
C ASN A 515 -10.72 11.06 -19.72
N TRP A 516 -9.92 11.50 -18.74
CA TRP A 516 -10.42 11.75 -17.39
C TRP A 516 -11.36 12.95 -17.36
N THR A 517 -12.50 12.83 -16.66
CA THR A 517 -13.57 13.83 -16.66
C THR A 517 -13.18 15.18 -16.07
N LEU A 518 -12.14 15.22 -15.21
CA LEU A 518 -11.61 16.45 -14.63
C LEU A 518 -10.35 16.95 -15.34
N TYR A 519 -9.96 16.32 -16.45
CA TYR A 519 -8.82 16.77 -17.24
C TYR A 519 -9.12 18.15 -17.84
N ASN A 520 -8.21 19.09 -17.60
CA ASN A 520 -8.22 20.42 -18.20
C ASN A 520 -6.86 20.65 -18.84
N GLU A 521 -6.79 20.86 -20.16
CA GLU A 521 -5.56 21.02 -20.93
C GLU A 521 -4.80 22.32 -20.62
N GLU A 522 -5.47 23.36 -20.08
CA GLU A 522 -4.81 24.60 -19.64
C GLU A 522 -4.00 24.38 -18.36
N ILE A 523 -4.44 23.44 -17.53
CA ILE A 523 -3.92 23.19 -16.18
C ILE A 523 -3.05 21.93 -16.15
N ASN A 524 -3.43 20.87 -16.86
CA ASN A 524 -2.87 19.54 -16.76
C ASN A 524 -2.14 19.14 -18.03
N SER A 525 -0.90 18.69 -17.87
CA SER A 525 -0.10 18.11 -18.95
C SER A 525 0.48 16.75 -18.55
N ILE A 526 0.80 15.96 -19.57
CA ILE A 526 1.52 14.71 -19.43
C ILE A 526 2.53 14.58 -20.57
N PHE A 527 3.77 14.25 -20.24
CA PHE A 527 4.86 14.14 -21.19
C PHE A 527 5.61 12.82 -21.02
N ILE A 528 6.05 12.21 -22.12
CA ILE A 528 6.86 10.99 -22.12
C ILE A 528 8.16 11.24 -22.86
N LYS A 529 9.29 11.03 -22.18
CA LYS A 529 10.63 11.19 -22.74
C LYS A 529 11.39 9.88 -22.69
N ASN A 530 12.06 9.54 -23.77
CA ASN A 530 13.09 8.50 -23.74
C ASN A 530 14.40 9.12 -23.22
N VAL A 531 14.95 8.52 -22.17
CA VAL A 531 16.20 8.93 -21.55
C VAL A 531 17.19 7.77 -21.69
N LYS A 532 18.37 8.06 -22.24
CA LYS A 532 19.49 7.12 -22.23
C LYS A 532 20.07 7.10 -20.81
N GLY A 533 20.20 5.89 -20.26
CA GLY A 533 20.70 5.62 -18.91
C GLY A 533 22.16 5.95 -18.71
#